data_AF-A0AA86IYM6-F1
#
_entry.id   AF-A0AA86IYM6-F1
#
_cell.length_a   1.000
_cell.length_b   1.000
_cell.length_c   1.000
_cell.angle_alpha   90.00
_cell.angle_beta   90.00
_cell.angle_gamma   90.00
#
_symmetry.space_group_name_H-M   'P 1'
#
loop_
_entity.id
_entity.type
_entity.pdbx_description
1 polymer ?
#
loop_
_entity_poly.entity_id
_entity_poly.type
_entity_poly.pdbx_seq_one_letter_code
_entity_poly.pdbx_strand_id
1 'polypeptide(L)' 'MDISPAAMVNATVQMKQAQTLQQGQIAVFKKSMDIAESSIAQLIQSVPQPPPLASSGNLGTKLNVYA' A
#
# COMPACT_ATOMS: atom_id res chain seq x y z
N MET A 1 -31.06 37.45 11.56
CA MET A 1 -29.98 36.61 12.13
C MET A 1 -28.68 37.32 11.77
N ASP A 2 -28.21 38.19 12.65
CA ASP A 2 -27.01 39.01 12.41
C ASP A 2 -25.79 38.13 12.72
N ILE A 3 -25.22 37.50 11.70
CA ILE A 3 -24.01 36.68 11.89
C ILE A 3 -22.86 37.66 12.11
N SER A 4 -22.45 37.84 13.36
CA SER A 4 -21.32 38.71 13.67
C SER A 4 -20.06 38.24 12.93
N PRO A 5 -19.17 39.16 12.50
CA PRO A 5 -17.90 38.78 11.87
C PRO A 5 -17.10 37.77 12.72
N ALA A 6 -17.19 37.87 14.05
CA ALA A 6 -16.59 36.91 14.98
C ALA A 6 -17.19 35.50 14.88
N ALA A 7 -18.51 35.38 14.68
CA ALA A 7 -19.18 34.10 14.46
C ALA A 7 -18.76 33.48 13.12
N MET A 8 -18.58 34.28 12.06
CA MET A 8 -18.07 33.80 10.77
C MET A 8 -16.61 33.32 10.85
N VAL A 9 -15.75 34.07 11.54
CA VAL A 9 -14.35 33.66 11.77
C VAL A 9 -14.28 32.36 12.55
N ASN A 10 -15.08 32.22 13.61
CA ASN A 10 -15.12 30.99 14.40
C ASN A 10 -15.62 29.79 13.57
N ALA A 11 -16.69 29.96 12.78
CA ALA A 11 -17.20 28.92 11.89
C ALA A 11 -16.17 28.49 10.83
N THR A 12 -15.45 29.45 10.22
CA THR A 12 -14.41 29.15 9.23
C THR A 12 -13.19 28.46 9.85
N VAL A 13 -12.80 28.82 11.08
CA VAL A 13 -11.74 28.13 11.82
C VAL A 13 -12.13 26.68 12.11
N GLN A 14 -13.35 26.44 12.60
CA GLN A 14 -13.86 25.09 12.84
C GLN A 14 -13.92 24.26 11.55
N MET A 15 -14.36 24.86 10.44
CA MET A 15 -14.37 24.19 9.14
C MET A 15 -12.96 23.82 8.66
N LYS A 16 -11.98 24.72 8.79
CA LYS A 16 -10.58 24.43 8.45
C LYS A 16 -10.00 23.31 9.31
N GLN A 17 -10.34 23.28 10.60
CA GLN A 17 -9.90 22.21 11.50
C GLN A 17 -10.49 20.86 11.09
N ALA A 18 -11.79 20.81 10.78
CA ALA A 18 -12.45 19.61 10.27
C ALA A 18 -11.84 19.13 8.95
N GLN A 19 -11.55 20.04 8.01
CA GLN A 19 -10.88 19.72 6.76
C GLN A 19 -9.47 19.16 6.98
N THR A 20 -8.70 19.74 7.91
CA THR A 20 -7.35 19.27 8.23
C THR A 20 -7.37 17.86 8.80
N LEU A 21 -8.32 17.56 9.70
CA LEU A 21 -8.51 16.22 10.25
C LEU A 21 -8.88 15.21 9.14
N GLN A 22 -9.77 15.59 8.23
CA GLN A 22 -10.17 14.74 7.11
C GLN A 22 -8.99 14.47 6.16
N GLN A 23 -8.20 15.50 5.84
CA GLN A 23 -6.99 15.36 5.02
C GLN A 23 -5.96 14.44 5.69
N GLY A 24 -5.77 14.57 7.00
CA GLY A 24 -4.90 13.68 7.77
C GLY A 24 -5.33 12.21 7.68
N GLN A 25 -6.63 11.93 7.83
CA GLN A 25 -7.17 10.57 7.70
C GLN A 25 -6.91 9.98 6.31
N ILE A 26 -7.18 10.77 5.25
CA ILE A 26 -6.94 10.34 3.87
C ILE A 26 -5.43 10.13 3.63
N ALA A 27 -4.58 11.00 4.16
CA ALA A 27 -3.13 10.88 4.01
C ALA A 27 -2.59 9.62 4.69
N VAL A 28 -3.05 9.30 5.90
CA VAL A 28 -2.69 8.06 6.60
C VAL A 28 -3.18 6.83 5.83
N PHE A 29 -4.42 6.86 5.33
CA PHE A 29 -4.94 5.78 4.50
C PHE A 29 -4.10 5.55 3.24
N LYS A 30 -3.81 6.61 2.47
CA LYS A 30 -2.92 6.51 1.30
C LYS A 30 -1.55 5.97 1.66
N LYS A 31 -0.93 6.48 2.73
CA LYS A 31 0.36 6.00 3.20
C LYS A 31 0.33 4.51 3.55
N SER A 32 -0.76 4.02 4.14
CA SER A 32 -0.91 2.60 4.45
C SER A 32 -1.01 1.73 3.19
N MET A 33 -1.69 2.22 2.14
CA MET A 33 -1.73 1.56 0.84
C MET A 33 -0.36 1.52 0.17
N ASP A 34 0.38 2.65 0.18
CA ASP A 34 1.73 2.71 -0.40
C ASP A 34 2.70 1.74 0.31
N ILE A 35 2.59 1.63 1.64
CA ILE A 35 3.38 0.66 2.41
C ILE A 35 2.99 -0.77 2.02
N ALA A 36 1.69 -1.08 1.92
CA ALA A 36 1.22 -2.39 1.54
C ALA A 36 1.71 -2.80 0.13
N GLU A 37 1.65 -1.88 -0.84
CA GLU A 37 2.16 -2.10 -2.19
C GLU A 37 3.66 -2.41 -2.18
N SER A 38 4.45 -1.59 -1.47
CA SER A 38 5.89 -1.83 -1.33
C SER A 38 6.20 -3.18 -0.68
N SER A 39 5.46 -3.58 0.36
CA SER A 39 5.64 -4.87 1.01
C SER A 39 5.30 -6.03 0.09
N ILE A 40 4.22 -5.93 -0.70
CA ILE A 40 3.84 -6.96 -1.68
C ILE A 40 4.92 -7.07 -2.78
N ALA A 41 5.43 -5.94 -3.28
CA ALA A 41 6.49 -5.95 -4.28
C ALA A 41 7.76 -6.66 -3.78
N GLN A 42 8.16 -6.40 -2.52
CA GLN A 42 9.28 -7.10 -1.89
C GLN A 42 9.03 -8.60 -1.73
N LEU A 43 7.81 -9.01 -1.36
CA LEU A 43 7.44 -10.43 -1.29
C LEU A 43 7.54 -11.11 -2.66
N ILE A 44 7.05 -10.46 -3.72
CA ILE A 44 7.17 -10.99 -5.09
C ILE A 44 8.64 -11.13 -5.50
N GLN A 45 9.48 -10.14 -5.19
CA GLN A 45 10.92 -10.19 -5.46
C GLN A 45 11.65 -11.27 -4.65
N SER A 46 11.12 -11.63 -3.48
CA SER A 46 11.69 -12.69 -2.63
C SER A 46 11.41 -14.11 -3.12
N VAL A 47 10.52 -14.28 -4.11
CA VAL A 47 10.20 -15.60 -4.67
C VAL A 47 11.46 -16.19 -5.33
N PRO A 48 11.97 -17.33 -4.84
CA PRO A 48 13.12 -17.98 -5.44
C PRO A 48 12.83 -18.34 -6.90
N GLN A 49 13.83 -18.18 -7.77
CA GLN A 49 13.69 -18.65 -9.14
C GLN A 49 13.51 -20.18 -9.16
N PRO A 50 12.68 -20.72 -10.08
CA PRO A 50 12.54 -22.15 -10.23
C PRO A 50 13.91 -22.81 -10.43
N PRO A 51 14.23 -23.91 -9.72
CA PRO A 51 15.44 -24.65 -9.97
C PRO A 51 15.49 -25.14 -11.42
N PRO A 52 16.68 -25.30 -12.02
CA PRO A 52 16.80 -25.88 -13.34
C PRO A 52 16.26 -27.33 -13.36
N LEU A 53 15.71 -27.72 -14.50
CA LEU A 53 15.30 -29.10 -14.74
C LEU A 53 16.53 -30.02 -14.76
N ALA A 54 16.37 -31.26 -14.33
CA ALA A 54 17.45 -32.24 -14.38
C ALA A 54 17.86 -32.54 -15.83
N SER A 55 19.14 -32.29 -16.13
CA SER A 55 19.74 -32.52 -17.45
C SER A 55 20.33 -33.94 -17.62
N SER A 56 20.25 -34.77 -16.58
CA SER A 56 20.84 -36.11 -16.57
C SER A 56 19.97 -37.09 -15.78
N GLY A 57 20.17 -38.39 -16.03
CA GLY A 57 19.42 -39.47 -15.40
C GLY A 57 18.07 -39.79 -16.07
N ASN A 58 17.64 -41.04 -15.96
CA ASN A 58 16.48 -41.57 -16.71
C ASN A 58 15.13 -41.09 -16.15
N LEU A 59 15.06 -40.72 -14.87
CA LEU A 59 13.84 -40.21 -14.23
C LEU A 59 13.79 -38.67 -14.26
N GLY A 60 14.92 -38.03 -13.95
CA GLY A 60 15.07 -36.57 -13.91
C GLY A 60 14.72 -35.85 -15.21
N THR A 61 15.04 -36.47 -16.34
CA THR A 61 14.82 -35.91 -17.69
C THR A 61 13.44 -36.24 -18.26
N LYS A 62 12.76 -37.26 -17.74
CA LYS A 62 11.45 -37.73 -18.23
C LYS A 62 10.29 -37.20 -17.41
N LEU A 63 10.55 -36.83 -16.16
CA LEU A 63 9.61 -36.20 -15.25
C LEU A 63 10.14 -34.80 -14.98
N ASN A 64 9.27 -33.79 -14.91
CA ASN A 64 9.67 -32.42 -14.54
C ASN A 64 10.06 -32.36 -13.05
N VAL A 65 11.21 -32.95 -12.73
CA VAL A 65 11.78 -32.97 -11.38
C VAL A 65 13.11 -32.22 -11.39
N TYR A 66 13.37 -31.54 -10.27
CA TYR A 66 14.54 -30.68 -10.09
C TYR A 66 15.84 -31.51 -10.00
N ALA A 67 16.96 -30.92 -10.45
CA ALA A 67 18.29 -31.53 -10.47
C ALA A 67 18.96 -31.59 -9.10
#